data_AF-A0A417Z183-F1
#
_entry.id   AF-A0A417Z183-F1
#
_cell.length_a   1.000
_cell.length_b   1.000
_cell.length_c   1.000
_cell.angle_alpha   90.00
_cell.angle_beta   90.00
_cell.angle_gamma   90.00
#
_symmetry.space_group_name_H-M   'P 1'
#
loop_
_entity.id
_entity.type
_entity.pdbx_description
1 polymer ?
#
loop_
_entity_poly.entity_id
_entity_poly.type
_entity_poly.pdbx_seq_one_letter_code
_entity_poly.pdbx_strand_id
1 'polypeptide(L)'
;MLDDLTASPLLWRRRFAMVSTLAMIRAGEMPQAFRLAETLIDDRHDLMHTAVGWMLREAGQRDRAALDAFLERHAATMPRTALRYPLEKHDADARRDFMGRRAAAR
;
A
#
# COMPACT_ATOMS: atom_id res chain seq x y z
N MET A 1 16.96 1.44 -9.97
CA MET A 1 17.49 0.78 -8.74
C MET A 1 16.41 0.03 -7.96
N LEU A 2 15.35 0.67 -7.44
CA LEU A 2 14.22 -0.08 -6.86
C LEU A 2 13.20 -0.53 -7.91
N ASP A 3 12.99 0.25 -8.97
CA ASP A 3 12.05 -0.07 -10.04
C ASP A 3 12.40 -1.40 -10.74
N ASP A 4 13.69 -1.63 -10.99
CA ASP A 4 14.19 -2.88 -11.57
C ASP A 4 13.86 -4.10 -10.69
N LEU A 5 13.83 -3.90 -9.36
CA LEU A 5 13.47 -4.94 -8.42
C LEU A 5 11.96 -5.19 -8.41
N THR A 6 11.14 -4.16 -8.60
CA THR A 6 9.67 -4.29 -8.69
C THR A 6 9.21 -5.07 -9.92
N ALA A 7 9.98 -5.01 -11.03
CA ALA A 7 9.69 -5.78 -12.24
C ALA A 7 10.21 -7.23 -12.19
N SER A 8 10.90 -7.64 -11.13
CA SER A 8 11.53 -8.95 -11.06
C SER A 8 10.50 -10.09 -11.01
N PRO A 9 10.73 -11.23 -11.70
CA PRO A 9 9.86 -12.40 -11.55
C PRO A 9 9.93 -13.00 -10.12
N LEU A 10 11.02 -12.73 -9.39
CA LEU A 10 11.25 -13.24 -8.04
C LEU A 10 10.49 -12.42 -7.00
N LEU A 11 9.57 -13.08 -6.28
CA LEU A 11 8.79 -12.50 -5.18
C LEU A 11 9.66 -11.71 -4.20
N TRP A 12 10.77 -12.30 -3.77
CA TRP A 12 11.62 -11.72 -2.73
C TRP A 12 12.30 -10.41 -3.15
N ARG A 13 12.58 -10.23 -4.44
CA ARG A 13 13.13 -8.97 -4.97
C ARG A 13 12.08 -7.86 -4.93
N ARG A 14 10.85 -8.15 -5.35
CA ARG A 14 9.74 -7.19 -5.28
C ARG A 14 9.38 -6.84 -3.84
N ARG A 15 9.36 -7.84 -2.95
CA ARG A 15 9.14 -7.63 -1.52
C ARG A 15 10.23 -6.77 -0.89
N PHE A 16 11.48 -7.06 -1.21
CA PHE A 16 12.62 -6.28 -0.74
C PHE A 16 12.50 -4.82 -1.19
N ALA A 17 12.14 -4.57 -2.45
CA ALA A 17 11.91 -3.22 -2.95
C ALA A 17 10.86 -2.48 -2.09
N MET A 18 9.70 -3.11 -1.85
CA MET A 18 8.64 -2.50 -1.04
C MET A 18 9.10 -2.25 0.40
N VAL A 19 9.67 -3.24 1.09
CA VAL A 19 10.07 -3.13 2.50
C VAL A 19 11.23 -2.14 2.67
N SER A 20 12.12 -2.02 1.68
CA SER A 20 13.22 -1.04 1.73
C SER A 20 12.73 0.41 1.79
N THR A 21 11.49 0.69 1.34
CA THR A 21 10.89 2.02 1.46
C THR A 21 10.61 2.43 2.91
N LEU A 22 10.68 1.51 3.89
CA LEU A 22 10.55 1.85 5.31
C LEU A 22 11.55 2.92 5.74
N ALA A 23 12.79 2.89 5.23
CA ALA A 23 13.79 3.92 5.53
C ALA A 23 13.40 5.28 4.93
N MET A 24 12.87 5.28 3.70
CA MET A 24 12.39 6.49 3.01
C MET A 24 11.19 7.10 3.71
N ILE A 25 10.19 6.27 4.05
CA ILE A 25 9.05 6.67 4.88
C ILE A 25 9.57 7.29 6.17
N ARG A 26 10.58 6.67 6.81
CA ARG A 26 11.17 7.18 8.04
C ARG A 26 11.83 8.54 7.91
N ALA A 27 12.44 8.82 6.77
CA ALA A 27 13.03 10.10 6.40
C ALA A 27 12.01 11.14 5.89
N GLY A 28 10.73 10.79 5.76
CA GLY A 28 9.69 11.68 5.22
C GLY A 28 9.56 11.65 3.69
N GLU A 29 10.34 10.82 3.00
CA GLU A 29 10.32 10.64 1.55
C GLU A 29 9.19 9.68 1.12
N MET A 30 7.94 10.08 1.39
CA MET A 30 6.76 9.26 1.13
C MET A 30 6.37 9.11 -0.35
N PRO A 31 6.59 10.09 -1.26
CA PRO A 31 6.16 9.95 -2.66
C PRO A 31 6.67 8.68 -3.34
N GLN A 32 7.93 8.30 -3.04
CA GLN A 32 8.53 7.09 -3.58
C GLN A 32 7.87 5.81 -3.02
N ALA A 33 7.53 5.80 -1.73
CA ALA A 33 6.86 4.67 -1.10
C ALA A 33 5.46 4.44 -1.67
N PHE A 34 4.67 5.51 -1.85
CA PHE A 34 3.33 5.42 -2.45
C PHE A 34 3.39 4.97 -3.91
N ARG A 35 4.36 5.46 -4.69
CA ARG A 35 4.57 5.02 -6.08
C ARG A 35 4.90 3.53 -6.17
N LEU A 36 5.77 3.03 -5.30
CA LEU A 36 6.08 1.59 -5.23
C LEU A 36 4.89 0.76 -4.76
N ALA A 37 4.12 1.27 -3.79
CA ALA A 37 2.90 0.62 -3.33
C ALA A 37 1.90 0.49 -4.46
N GLU A 38 1.66 1.55 -5.25
CA GLU A 38 0.78 1.54 -6.42
C GLU A 38 1.19 0.49 -7.45
N THR A 39 2.49 0.37 -7.76
CA THR A 39 3.01 -0.64 -8.69
C THR A 39 2.81 -2.07 -8.18
N LEU A 40 2.89 -2.29 -6.87
CA LEU A 40 2.91 -3.64 -6.26
C LEU A 40 1.59 -4.05 -5.61
N ILE A 41 0.57 -3.19 -5.63
CA ILE A 41 -0.71 -3.41 -4.94
C ILE A 41 -1.49 -4.60 -5.49
N ASP A 42 -1.35 -4.87 -6.78
CA ASP A 42 -2.04 -5.93 -7.52
C ASP A 42 -1.12 -7.14 -7.81
N ASP A 43 -0.05 -7.32 -7.03
CA ASP A 43 0.85 -8.46 -7.20
C ASP A 43 0.10 -9.78 -7.01
N ARG A 44 0.41 -10.79 -7.82
CA ARG A 44 -0.21 -12.11 -7.72
C ARG A 44 0.00 -12.85 -6.38
N HIS A 45 0.95 -12.43 -5.53
CA HIS A 45 1.24 -13.11 -4.26
C HIS A 45 0.67 -12.36 -3.06
N ASP A 46 -0.07 -13.07 -2.20
CA ASP A 46 -0.58 -12.51 -0.94
C ASP A 46 0.50 -11.96 0.00
N LEU A 47 1.70 -12.54 -0.03
CA LEU A 47 2.82 -12.00 0.72
C LEU A 47 3.13 -10.57 0.28
N MET A 48 3.00 -10.20 -1.00
CA MET A 48 3.18 -8.81 -1.42
C MET A 48 2.10 -7.89 -0.87
N HIS A 49 0.84 -8.34 -0.83
CA HIS A 49 -0.26 -7.57 -0.23
C HIS A 49 0.02 -7.20 1.23
N THR A 50 0.61 -8.11 2.00
CA THR A 50 1.00 -7.81 3.40
C THR A 50 2.13 -6.78 3.48
N ALA A 51 3.11 -6.83 2.55
CA ALA A 51 4.20 -5.85 2.52
C ALA A 51 3.68 -4.46 2.14
N VAL A 52 2.84 -4.36 1.11
CA VAL A 52 2.22 -3.11 0.67
C VAL A 52 1.36 -2.52 1.78
N GLY A 53 0.45 -3.32 2.35
CA GLY A 53 -0.41 -2.88 3.45
C GLY A 53 0.38 -2.38 4.67
N TRP A 54 1.45 -3.10 5.04
CA TRP A 54 2.33 -2.66 6.14
C TRP A 54 2.99 -1.32 5.82
N MET A 55 3.58 -1.14 4.64
CA MET A 55 4.25 0.13 4.30
C MET A 55 3.26 1.30 4.20
N LEU A 56 2.06 1.07 3.68
CA LEU A 56 0.99 2.09 3.66
C LEU A 56 0.57 2.50 5.08
N ARG A 57 0.48 1.54 6.01
CA ARG A 57 0.24 1.82 7.41
C ARG A 57 1.36 2.70 7.99
N GLU A 58 2.63 2.33 7.78
CA GLU A 58 3.77 3.13 8.28
C GLU A 58 3.80 4.55 7.69
N ALA A 59 3.43 4.72 6.42
CA ALA A 59 3.29 6.02 5.78
C ALA A 59 2.16 6.84 6.41
N GLY A 60 0.99 6.24 6.64
CA GLY A 60 -0.15 6.91 7.28
C GLY A 60 0.08 7.31 8.73
N GLN A 61 1.04 6.70 9.43
CA GLN A 61 1.46 7.16 10.76
C GLN A 61 2.19 8.51 10.72
N ARG A 62 2.81 8.85 9.57
CA ARG A 62 3.48 10.13 9.36
C ARG A 62 2.58 11.17 8.73
N ASP A 63 1.84 10.76 7.70
CA ASP A 63 0.93 11.63 6.97
C ASP A 63 -0.36 10.88 6.66
N ARG A 64 -1.35 11.13 7.52
CA ARG A 64 -2.68 10.55 7.38
C ARG A 64 -3.39 11.06 6.11
N ALA A 65 -3.22 12.33 5.76
CA ALA A 65 -3.88 12.91 4.60
C ALA A 65 -3.36 12.30 3.29
N ALA A 66 -2.04 12.06 3.19
CA ALA A 66 -1.45 11.39 2.04
C ALA A 66 -1.93 9.93 1.92
N LEU A 67 -2.03 9.20 3.04
CA LEU A 67 -2.61 7.86 3.03
C LEU A 67 -4.07 7.88 2.59
N ASP A 68 -4.89 8.75 3.15
CA ASP A 68 -6.31 8.84 2.81
C ASP A 68 -6.48 9.16 1.32
N ALA A 69 -5.70 10.10 0.76
CA ALA A 69 -5.70 10.39 -0.67
C ALA A 69 -5.32 9.18 -1.54
N PHE A 70 -4.40 8.32 -1.08
CA PHE A 70 -4.08 7.06 -1.75
C PHE A 70 -5.25 6.08 -1.69
N LEU A 71 -5.84 5.88 -0.50
CA LEU A 71 -6.98 4.97 -0.31
C LEU A 71 -8.21 5.41 -1.11
N GLU A 72 -8.47 6.71 -1.21
CA GLU A 72 -9.54 7.27 -2.05
C GLU A 72 -9.46 6.77 -3.51
N ARG A 73 -8.25 6.65 -4.05
CA ARG A 73 -8.02 6.19 -5.43
C ARG A 73 -8.04 4.68 -5.59
N HIS A 74 -7.55 3.93 -4.59
CA HIS A 74 -7.23 2.51 -4.77
C HIS A 74 -8.07 1.55 -3.92
N ALA A 75 -8.77 2.01 -2.88
CA ALA A 75 -9.50 1.13 -1.94
C ALA A 75 -10.56 0.25 -2.63
N ALA A 76 -11.14 0.75 -3.73
CA ALA A 76 -12.17 0.04 -4.48
C ALA A 76 -11.65 -1.17 -5.29
N THR A 77 -10.38 -1.17 -5.67
CA THR A 77 -9.75 -2.21 -6.51
C THR A 77 -8.71 -3.04 -5.77
N MET A 78 -8.10 -2.49 -4.72
CA MET A 78 -6.98 -3.14 -4.06
C MET A 78 -7.38 -4.42 -3.29
N PRO A 79 -6.47 -5.39 -3.15
CA PRO A 79 -6.69 -6.59 -2.37
C PRO A 79 -7.05 -6.30 -0.90
N ARG A 80 -8.10 -6.98 -0.39
CA ARG A 80 -8.61 -6.76 0.98
C ARG A 80 -7.54 -6.98 2.05
N THR A 81 -6.59 -7.88 1.81
CA THR A 81 -5.45 -8.13 2.71
C THR A 81 -4.56 -6.90 2.83
N ALA A 82 -4.27 -6.22 1.72
CA ALA A 82 -3.46 -5.00 1.73
C ALA A 82 -4.21 -3.82 2.37
N LEU A 83 -5.53 -3.72 2.17
CA LEU A 83 -6.36 -2.60 2.65
C LEU A 83 -6.55 -2.61 4.17
N ARG A 84 -6.58 -3.78 4.81
CA ARG A 84 -6.84 -3.89 6.25
C ARG A 84 -5.78 -3.23 7.12
N TYR A 85 -4.51 -3.31 6.74
CA TYR A 85 -3.38 -2.77 7.51
C TYR A 85 -3.39 -1.23 7.66
N PRO A 86 -3.49 -0.44 6.57
CA PRO A 86 -3.51 1.02 6.71
C PRO A 86 -4.74 1.53 7.48
N LEU A 87 -5.85 0.78 7.47
CA LEU A 87 -7.09 1.11 8.16
C LEU A 87 -7.08 0.80 9.67
N GLU A 88 -6.00 0.24 10.23
CA GLU A 88 -5.93 -0.11 11.66
C GLU A 88 -6.08 1.11 12.58
N LYS A 89 -5.68 2.30 12.13
CA LYS A 89 -5.76 3.56 12.88
C LYS A 89 -6.93 4.46 12.43
N HIS A 90 -7.79 3.95 11.56
CA HIS A 90 -9.02 4.64 11.18
C HIS A 90 -10.11 4.32 12.20
N ASP A 91 -11.05 5.25 12.37
CA ASP A 91 -12.26 4.96 13.13
C ASP A 91 -13.13 3.91 12.41
N ALA A 92 -14.15 3.41 13.12
CA ALA A 92 -15.01 2.35 12.61
C ALA A 92 -15.78 2.76 11.35
N ASP A 93 -16.14 4.04 11.22
CA ASP A 93 -16.95 4.53 10.10
C ASP A 93 -16.12 4.67 8.84
N ALA A 94 -14.94 5.30 8.91
CA ALA A 94 -13.99 5.37 7.82
C ALA A 94 -13.52 3.98 7.40
N ARG A 95 -13.26 3.08 8.35
CA ARG A 95 -12.90 1.69 8.04
C ARG A 95 -14.03 0.96 7.30
N ARG A 96 -15.27 1.13 7.73
CA ARG A 96 -16.44 0.55 7.05
C ARG A 96 -16.63 1.12 5.65
N ASP A 97 -16.46 2.42 5.48
CA ASP A 97 -16.54 3.10 4.19
C ASP A 97 -15.52 2.50 3.21
N PHE A 98 -14.23 2.60 3.51
CA PHE A 98 -13.17 2.10 2.63
C PHE A 98 -13.31 0.60 2.33
N MET A 99 -13.66 -0.23 3.32
CA MET A 99 -13.86 -1.69 3.12
C MET A 99 -15.12 -2.04 2.32
N GLY A 100 -16.09 -1.12 2.26
CA GLY A 100 -17.34 -1.25 1.51
C GLY A 100 -17.21 -0.82 0.05
N ARG A 101 -16.19 -0.03 -0.30
CA ARG A 101 -15.93 0.39 -1.68
C ARG A 101 -15.64 -0.81 -2.57
N ARG A 102 -16.23 -0.80 -3.76
CA ARG A 102 -16.00 -1.78 -4.81
C ARG A 102 -15.90 -1.03 -6.13
N ALA A 103 -14.95 -1.42 -6.96
CA ALA A 103 -14.93 -0.95 -8.33
C ALA A 103 -16.26 -1.35 -9.00
N ALA A 104 -16.88 -0.42 -9.72
CA ALA A 104 -18.01 -0.75 -10.57
C ALA A 104 -17.57 -1.88 -11.52
N ALA A 105 -18.41 -2.90 -11.69
CA ALA A 105 -18.15 -3.97 -12.64
C ALA A 105 -17.96 -3.33 -14.03
N ARG A 106 -16.75 -3.45 -14.57
CA ARG A 106 -16.43 -3.10 -15.96
C ARG A 106 -16.89 -4.22 -16.87
#